data_AF-A0A4R9FYM0-F1
#
_entry.id   AF-A0A4R9FYM0-F1
#
_cell.length_a   1.000
_cell.length_b   1.000
_cell.length_c   1.000
_cell.angle_alpha   90.00
_cell.angle_beta   90.00
_cell.angle_gamma   90.00
#
_symmetry.space_group_name_H-M   'P 1'
#
loop_
_entity.id
_entity.type
_entity.pdbx_description
1 polymer ?
#
loop_
_entity_poly.entity_id
_entity_poly.type
_entity_poly.pdbx_seq_one_letter_code
_entity_poly.pdbx_strand_id
1 'polypeptide(L)'
;MSETKRSTQILKSTGALLAGFFLILILSIGTDTVLHLIRIYPPFGSMMSDSLFVLAASYRVVYGILGSYIAARLAPSRPMFHAMILGYVGLAISIAGAIMMRDKGPAWYSILIVLIALPCAWAGGILVQRKKVKVA
;
A
#
# COMPACT_ATOMS: atom_id res chain seq x y z
N MET A 1 2.81 34.45 -12.24
CA MET A 1 2.00 33.97 -11.07
C MET A 1 1.35 32.59 -11.29
N SER A 2 1.32 32.02 -12.51
CA SER A 2 0.82 30.66 -12.79
C SER A 2 1.84 29.55 -12.46
N GLU A 3 3.13 29.81 -12.65
CA GLU A 3 4.22 28.84 -12.45
C GLU A 3 4.42 28.43 -10.98
N THR A 4 4.43 29.39 -10.06
CA THR A 4 4.56 29.14 -8.61
C THR A 4 3.40 28.33 -8.05
N LYS A 5 2.17 28.57 -8.54
CA LYS A 5 0.98 27.81 -8.15
C LYS A 5 1.05 26.37 -8.66
N ARG A 6 1.55 26.15 -9.90
CA ARG A 6 1.73 24.81 -10.50
C ARG A 6 2.80 23.99 -9.77
N SER A 7 3.96 24.61 -9.46
CA SER A 7 5.04 23.96 -8.72
C SER A 7 4.60 23.49 -7.34
N THR A 8 3.90 24.35 -6.59
CA THR A 8 3.38 24.01 -5.25
C THR A 8 2.38 22.85 -5.27
N GLN A 9 1.57 22.73 -6.33
CA GLN A 9 0.60 21.64 -6.49
C GLN A 9 1.29 20.31 -6.78
N ILE A 10 2.33 20.30 -7.61
CA ILE A 10 3.14 19.11 -7.89
C ILE A 10 3.82 18.64 -6.60
N LEU A 11 4.44 19.54 -5.85
CA LEU A 11 5.12 19.18 -4.59
C LEU A 11 4.17 18.53 -3.58
N LYS A 12 2.94 19.07 -3.46
CA LYS A 12 1.89 18.51 -2.60
C LYS A 12 1.40 17.14 -3.11
N SER A 13 1.26 16.98 -4.42
CA SER A 13 0.86 15.71 -5.04
C SER A 13 1.89 14.62 -4.79
N THR A 14 3.17 14.92 -5.05
CA THR A 14 4.29 14.01 -4.78
C THR A 14 4.38 13.68 -3.29
N GLY A 15 4.29 14.69 -2.43
CA GLY A 15 4.30 14.50 -0.97
C GLY A 15 3.16 13.59 -0.49
N ALA A 16 1.97 13.71 -1.06
CA ALA A 16 0.83 12.84 -0.74
C ALA A 16 1.10 11.38 -1.13
N LEU A 17 1.62 11.13 -2.33
CA LEU A 17 1.98 9.78 -2.79
C LEU A 17 3.08 9.17 -1.92
N LEU A 18 4.13 9.95 -1.62
CA LEU A 18 5.22 9.50 -0.76
C LEU A 18 4.75 9.17 0.66
N ALA A 19 3.88 10.01 1.24
CA ALA A 19 3.34 9.75 2.57
C ALA A 19 2.57 8.42 2.64
N GLY A 20 1.70 8.15 1.65
CA GLY A 20 0.98 6.88 1.58
C GLY A 20 1.92 5.68 1.34
N PHE A 21 2.90 5.85 0.45
CA PHE A 21 3.90 4.82 0.15
C PHE A 21 4.75 4.46 1.36
N PHE A 22 5.34 5.45 2.03
CA PHE A 22 6.16 5.23 3.22
C PHE A 22 5.35 4.65 4.37
N LEU A 23 4.08 5.02 4.52
CA LEU A 23 3.21 4.40 5.52
C LEU A 23 3.07 2.89 5.28
N ILE A 24 2.81 2.46 4.04
CA ILE A 24 2.72 1.04 3.68
C ILE A 24 4.04 0.33 3.98
N LEU A 25 5.17 0.93 3.58
CA LEU A 25 6.50 0.34 3.79
C LEU A 25 6.83 0.19 5.27
N ILE A 26 6.69 1.26 6.04
CA ILE A 26 7.03 1.28 7.47
C ILE A 26 6.15 0.29 8.22
N LEU A 27 4.84 0.28 7.97
CA LEU A 27 3.93 -0.66 8.63
C LEU A 27 4.23 -2.11 8.25
N SER A 28 4.48 -2.38 6.98
CA SER A 28 4.75 -3.75 6.52
C SER A 28 6.07 -4.28 7.06
N ILE A 29 7.16 -3.53 6.87
CA ILE A 29 8.50 -3.93 7.35
C ILE A 29 8.53 -4.00 8.88
N GLY A 30 7.93 -3.01 9.54
CA GLY A 30 7.85 -2.97 11.01
C GLY A 30 7.08 -4.16 11.57
N THR A 31 5.92 -4.48 11.00
CA THR A 31 5.11 -5.64 11.41
C THR A 31 5.87 -6.94 11.18
N ASP A 32 6.46 -7.12 10.00
CA ASP A 32 7.25 -8.32 9.68
C ASP A 32 8.41 -8.48 10.67
N THR A 33 9.13 -7.40 10.96
CA THR A 33 10.26 -7.40 11.91
C THR A 33 9.81 -7.78 13.32
N VAL A 34 8.71 -7.19 13.80
CA VAL A 34 8.15 -7.50 15.12
C VAL A 34 7.73 -8.97 15.18
N LEU A 35 7.04 -9.48 14.15
CA LEU A 35 6.59 -10.88 14.10
C LEU A 35 7.76 -11.88 14.09
N HIS A 36 8.88 -11.56 13.43
CA HIS A 36 10.10 -12.36 13.51
C HIS A 36 10.75 -12.28 14.90
N LEU A 37 10.77 -11.09 15.52
CA LEU A 37 11.37 -10.87 16.83
C LEU A 37 10.66 -11.65 17.94
N ILE A 38 9.32 -11.69 17.89
CA ILE A 38 8.49 -12.43 18.85
C ILE A 38 8.29 -13.91 18.45
N ARG A 39 9.00 -14.38 17.41
CA ARG A 39 9.00 -15.77 16.92
C ARG A 39 7.65 -16.31 16.44
N ILE A 40 6.71 -15.43 16.08
CA ILE A 40 5.50 -15.85 15.35
C ILE A 40 5.88 -16.19 13.91
N TYR A 41 6.69 -15.36 13.28
CA TYR A 41 7.35 -15.71 12.02
C TYR A 41 8.67 -16.43 12.33
N PRO A 42 9.00 -17.47 11.55
CA PRO A 42 10.24 -18.17 11.74
C PRO A 42 11.42 -17.29 11.30
N PRO A 43 12.67 -17.60 11.68
CA PRO A 43 13.82 -16.75 11.35
C PRO A 43 13.95 -16.47 9.85
N PHE A 44 14.49 -15.30 9.50
CA PHE A 44 14.69 -14.91 8.10
C PHE A 44 15.43 -16.01 7.33
N GLY A 45 14.89 -16.39 6.17
CA GLY A 45 15.45 -17.44 5.30
C GLY A 45 14.86 -18.83 5.51
N SER A 46 14.05 -19.04 6.55
CA SER A 46 13.25 -20.26 6.70
C SER A 46 11.90 -20.14 5.99
N MET A 47 11.38 -21.28 5.50
CA MET A 47 10.06 -21.32 4.88
C MET A 47 8.97 -21.12 5.93
N MET A 48 8.05 -20.21 5.63
CA MET A 48 6.91 -19.88 6.48
C MET A 48 5.71 -20.76 6.12
N SER A 49 4.88 -21.14 7.10
CA SER A 49 3.67 -21.92 6.85
C SER A 49 2.59 -21.10 6.12
N ASP A 50 1.69 -21.78 5.40
CA ASP A 50 0.58 -21.14 4.68
C ASP A 50 -0.30 -20.26 5.58
N SER A 51 -0.56 -20.70 6.81
CA SER A 51 -1.35 -19.95 7.80
C SER A 51 -0.74 -18.58 8.13
N LEU A 52 0.59 -18.50 8.20
CA LEU A 52 1.29 -17.24 8.44
C LEU A 52 1.29 -16.35 7.20
N PHE A 53 1.23 -16.91 5.98
CA PHE A 53 1.04 -16.13 4.75
C PHE A 53 -0.36 -15.52 4.67
N VAL A 54 -1.37 -16.20 5.22
CA VAL A 54 -2.72 -15.62 5.38
C VAL A 54 -2.69 -14.43 6.34
N LEU A 55 -1.99 -14.56 7.47
CA LEU A 55 -1.77 -13.44 8.40
C LEU A 55 -1.05 -12.30 7.67
N ALA A 56 0.00 -12.61 6.92
CA ALA A 56 0.77 -11.68 6.10
C ALA A 56 -0.10 -10.90 5.11
N ALA A 57 -1.03 -11.58 4.45
CA ALA A 57 -1.96 -10.98 3.52
C ALA A 57 -2.98 -10.09 4.22
N SER A 58 -3.49 -10.51 5.39
CA SER A 58 -4.55 -9.79 6.10
C SER A 58 -4.14 -8.37 6.52
N TYR A 59 -2.95 -8.19 7.12
CA TYR A 59 -2.51 -6.85 7.48
C TYR A 59 -2.05 -6.05 6.26
N ARG A 60 -1.54 -6.68 5.20
CA ARG A 60 -1.19 -5.99 3.95
C ARG A 60 -2.41 -5.40 3.25
N VAL A 61 -3.57 -6.06 3.30
CA VAL A 61 -4.84 -5.48 2.86
C VAL A 61 -5.14 -4.20 3.63
N VAL A 62 -5.07 -4.25 4.96
CA VAL A 62 -5.33 -3.10 5.84
C VAL A 62 -4.35 -1.96 5.55
N TYR A 63 -3.05 -2.26 5.44
CA TYR A 63 -2.02 -1.26 5.19
C TYR A 63 -2.13 -0.64 3.80
N GLY A 64 -2.46 -1.44 2.78
CA GLY A 64 -2.72 -0.94 1.44
C GLY A 64 -3.89 0.06 1.41
N ILE A 65 -5.00 -0.27 2.08
CA ILE A 65 -6.15 0.63 2.20
C ILE A 65 -5.76 1.90 2.96
N LEU A 66 -5.05 1.79 4.09
CA LEU A 66 -4.63 2.94 4.90
C LEU A 66 -3.64 3.85 4.16
N GLY A 67 -2.65 3.28 3.49
CA GLY A 67 -1.67 4.03 2.68
C GLY A 67 -2.33 4.81 1.56
N SER A 68 -3.20 4.15 0.79
CA SER A 68 -3.95 4.81 -0.29
C SER A 68 -4.96 5.82 0.25
N TYR A 69 -5.56 5.58 1.42
CA TYR A 69 -6.40 6.56 2.10
C TYR A 69 -5.59 7.82 2.46
N ILE A 70 -4.40 7.67 3.03
CA ILE A 70 -3.54 8.81 3.37
C ILE A 70 -3.10 9.58 2.13
N ALA A 71 -2.68 8.87 1.06
CA ALA A 71 -2.34 9.51 -0.21
C ALA A 71 -3.54 10.28 -0.80
N ALA A 72 -4.74 9.70 -0.79
CA ALA A 72 -5.95 10.38 -1.23
C ALA A 72 -6.33 11.57 -0.34
N ARG A 73 -6.11 11.47 0.97
CA ARG A 73 -6.48 12.51 1.94
C ARG A 73 -5.58 13.73 1.82
N LEU A 74 -4.28 13.51 1.61
CA LEU A 74 -3.28 14.58 1.45
C LEU A 74 -3.24 15.15 0.03
N ALA A 75 -3.84 14.46 -0.94
CA ALA A 75 -3.88 14.90 -2.32
C ALA A 75 -4.52 16.31 -2.46
N PRO A 76 -3.85 17.25 -3.16
CA PRO A 76 -4.35 18.62 -3.28
C PRO A 76 -5.59 18.71 -4.18
N SER A 77 -5.77 17.77 -5.10
CA SER A 77 -6.97 17.62 -5.92
C SER A 77 -7.14 16.15 -6.34
N ARG A 78 -8.36 15.74 -6.73
CA ARG A 78 -8.66 14.38 -7.23
C ARG A 78 -8.13 13.26 -6.30
N PRO A 79 -8.72 13.10 -5.10
CA PRO A 79 -8.25 12.14 -4.09
C PRO A 79 -8.18 10.70 -4.63
N MET A 80 -9.20 10.27 -5.37
CA MET A 80 -9.27 8.95 -6.00
C MET A 80 -8.12 8.69 -6.97
N PHE A 81 -7.74 9.70 -7.77
CA PHE A 81 -6.67 9.58 -8.74
C PHE A 81 -5.32 9.29 -8.05
N HIS A 82 -5.02 9.98 -6.95
CA HIS A 82 -3.79 9.76 -6.19
C HIS A 82 -3.76 8.40 -5.50
N ALA A 83 -4.90 7.95 -4.93
CA ALA A 83 -5.01 6.60 -4.40
C ALA A 83 -4.73 5.55 -5.48
N MET A 84 -5.30 5.69 -6.68
CA MET A 84 -5.10 4.76 -7.78
C MET A 84 -3.66 4.78 -8.31
N ILE A 85 -3.01 5.94 -8.42
CA ILE A 85 -1.58 6.02 -8.77
C ILE A 85 -0.76 5.17 -7.80
N LEU A 86 -0.98 5.34 -6.49
CA LEU A 86 -0.29 4.53 -5.48
C LEU A 86 -0.63 3.04 -5.62
N GLY A 87 -1.87 2.71 -5.97
CA GLY A 87 -2.30 1.33 -6.29
C GLY A 87 -1.55 0.72 -7.47
N TYR A 88 -1.34 1.47 -8.56
CA TYR A 88 -0.55 1.01 -9.72
C TYR A 88 0.93 0.85 -9.38
N VAL A 89 1.49 1.75 -8.58
CA VAL A 89 2.85 1.59 -8.04
C VAL A 89 2.94 0.32 -7.21
N GLY A 90 1.99 0.10 -6.31
CA GLY A 90 1.89 -1.13 -5.51
C GLY A 90 1.73 -2.39 -6.37
N LEU A 91 0.94 -2.33 -7.44
CA LEU A 91 0.77 -3.42 -8.39
C LEU A 91 2.09 -3.78 -9.08
N ALA A 92 2.82 -2.78 -9.59
CA ALA A 92 4.12 -2.99 -10.24
C ALA A 92 5.14 -3.62 -9.28
N ILE A 93 5.20 -3.11 -8.03
CA ILE A 93 6.06 -3.66 -6.97
C ILE A 93 5.64 -5.10 -6.63
N SER A 94 4.34 -5.39 -6.57
CA SER A 94 3.83 -6.72 -6.26
C SER A 94 4.16 -7.74 -7.35
N ILE A 95 4.06 -7.33 -8.62
CA ILE A 95 4.48 -8.16 -9.76
C ILE A 95 5.98 -8.43 -9.71
N ALA A 96 6.80 -7.40 -9.49
CA ALA A 96 8.23 -7.55 -9.36
C ALA A 96 8.60 -8.49 -8.20
N GLY A 97 7.95 -8.31 -7.04
CA GLY A 97 8.11 -9.18 -5.87
C GLY A 97 7.71 -10.63 -6.16
N ALA A 98 6.61 -10.86 -6.87
CA ALA A 98 6.17 -12.19 -7.28
C ALA A 98 7.23 -12.91 -8.15
N ILE A 99 7.85 -12.18 -9.08
CA ILE A 99 8.90 -12.73 -9.97
C ILE A 99 10.18 -13.03 -9.16
N MET A 100 10.59 -12.11 -8.29
CA MET A 100 11.82 -12.22 -7.51
C MET A 100 11.74 -13.27 -6.39
N MET A 101 10.54 -13.50 -5.83
CA MET A 101 10.33 -14.40 -4.69
C MET A 101 9.59 -15.69 -5.04
N ARG A 102 9.47 -16.02 -6.33
CA ARG A 102 8.71 -17.19 -6.82
C ARG A 102 9.08 -18.52 -6.13
N ASP A 103 10.33 -18.67 -5.71
CA ASP A 103 10.87 -19.90 -5.11
C ASP A 103 10.88 -19.86 -3.57
N LYS A 104 10.45 -18.74 -2.97
CA LYS A 104 10.56 -18.47 -1.51
C LYS A 104 9.23 -18.51 -0.76
N GLY A 105 8.12 -18.70 -1.46
CA GLY A 105 6.80 -18.73 -0.86
C GLY A 105 5.76 -19.34 -1.80
N PRO A 106 4.55 -19.58 -1.30
CA PRO A 106 3.51 -20.20 -2.10
C PRO A 106 3.00 -19.24 -3.17
N ALA A 107 2.86 -19.73 -4.41
CA ALA A 107 2.47 -18.91 -5.56
C ALA A 107 1.12 -18.18 -5.36
N TRP A 108 0.19 -18.80 -4.63
CA TRP A 108 -1.12 -18.20 -4.32
C TRP A 108 -0.99 -16.88 -3.57
N TYR A 109 0.01 -16.74 -2.69
CA TYR A 109 0.23 -15.53 -1.91
C TYR A 109 0.67 -14.38 -2.81
N SER A 110 1.64 -14.61 -3.69
CA SER A 110 2.10 -13.60 -4.66
C SER A 110 0.96 -13.14 -5.58
N ILE A 111 0.14 -14.08 -6.07
CA ILE A 111 -1.05 -13.77 -6.88
C ILE A 111 -2.03 -12.92 -6.08
N LEU A 112 -2.29 -13.29 -4.82
CA LEU A 112 -3.21 -12.55 -3.95
C LEU A 112 -2.76 -11.10 -3.77
N ILE A 113 -1.47 -10.85 -3.45
CA ILE A 113 -0.95 -9.49 -3.25
C ILE A 113 -1.10 -8.63 -4.52
N VAL A 114 -0.85 -9.21 -5.70
CA VAL A 114 -1.08 -8.54 -7.00
C VAL A 114 -2.56 -8.19 -7.18
N LEU A 115 -3.46 -9.15 -6.93
CA LEU A 115 -4.89 -8.96 -7.13
C LEU A 115 -5.50 -7.91 -6.19
N ILE A 116 -5.05 -7.83 -4.94
CA ILE A 116 -5.60 -6.88 -3.96
C ILE A 116 -5.05 -5.46 -4.10
N ALA A 117 -3.96 -5.24 -4.85
CA ALA A 117 -3.32 -3.93 -4.95
C ALA A 117 -4.27 -2.81 -5.40
N LEU A 118 -5.01 -3.04 -6.49
CA LEU A 118 -5.98 -2.06 -7.02
C LEU A 118 -7.26 -1.96 -6.18
N PRO A 119 -7.91 -3.06 -5.73
CA PRO A 119 -9.05 -3.00 -4.82
C PRO A 119 -8.77 -2.23 -3.52
N CYS A 120 -7.61 -2.46 -2.88
CA CYS A 120 -7.23 -1.76 -1.66
C CYS A 120 -7.06 -0.25 -1.92
N ALA A 121 -6.41 0.10 -3.03
CA ALA A 121 -6.23 1.49 -3.43
C ALA A 121 -7.57 2.19 -3.68
N TRP A 122 -8.47 1.53 -4.40
CA TRP A 122 -9.81 2.04 -4.65
C TRP A 122 -10.60 2.25 -3.36
N ALA A 123 -10.59 1.26 -2.46
CA ALA A 123 -11.28 1.35 -1.17
C ALA A 123 -10.76 2.55 -0.35
N GLY A 124 -9.44 2.75 -0.26
CA GLY A 124 -8.85 3.91 0.40
C GLY A 124 -9.31 5.24 -0.22
N GLY A 125 -9.39 5.31 -1.55
CA GLY A 125 -9.89 6.48 -2.28
C GLY A 125 -11.39 6.76 -2.05
N ILE A 126 -12.23 5.73 -1.99
CA ILE A 126 -13.67 5.86 -1.70
C ILE A 126 -13.89 6.47 -0.32
N LEU A 127 -13.16 6.00 0.69
CA LEU A 127 -13.33 6.47 2.07
C LEU A 127 -13.10 7.98 2.20
N VAL A 128 -12.13 8.53 1.45
CA VAL A 128 -11.90 9.98 1.40
C VAL A 128 -13.01 10.71 0.67
N GLN A 129 -13.46 10.20 -0.48
CA GLN A 129 -14.54 10.83 -1.25
C GLN A 129 -15.84 10.90 -0.46
N ARG A 130 -16.26 9.79 0.17
CA ARG A 130 -17.46 9.74 1.02
C ARG A 130 -17.39 10.74 2.17
N LYS A 131 -16.20 10.96 2.75
CA LYS A 131 -16.01 11.94 3.81
C LYS A 131 -16.13 13.38 3.31
N LYS A 132 -15.64 13.68 2.10
CA LYS A 132 -15.76 15.03 1.50
C LYS A 132 -17.21 15.36 1.11
N VAL A 133 -17.97 14.39 0.63
CA VAL A 133 -19.40 14.57 0.28
C VAL A 133 -20.27 14.87 1.51
N LYS A 134 -19.96 14.29 2.67
CA LYS A 134 -20.74 14.54 3.91
C LYS A 134 -20.49 15.90 4.56
N VAL A 135 -19.48 16.65 4.13
CA VAL A 135 -19.05 17.93 4.76
C VAL A 135 -19.35 19.13 3.85
N ALA A 136 -19.80 18.89 2.61
CA ALA A 136 -20.23 19.91 1.65
C ALA A 136 -21.75 20.04 1.66
#